data_AF-A0A2C7AN89-F1
#
_entry.id   AF-A0A2C7AN89-F1
#
_cell.length_a   1.000
_cell.length_b   1.000
_cell.length_c   1.000
_cell.angle_alpha   90.00
_cell.angle_beta   90.00
_cell.angle_gamma   90.00
#
_symmetry.space_group_name_H-M   'P 1'
#
loop_
_entity.id
_entity.type
_entity.pdbx_description
1 polymer ?
#
loop_
_entity_poly.entity_id
_entity_poly.type
_entity_poly.pdbx_seq_one_letter_code
_entity_poly.pdbx_strand_id
1 'polypeptide(L)'
;MSASSRSLADAIRAFDAQQLAVLLRARPDLTQPRPLDLSELIERLSARASTLRALDRLDAWHLLVAQAVAAWEGGGDPVDDKQLAAAMGLPDDVAAVDRALDGLRQLGLAWGSPVHLTQAARAAFGEHPGGLAAVSPTPLAPATIDEALRAVGEAGRAVLDRLVWGPPTGTVQRADRAATRESAESTMDLLLAWGLLRPIGPDQVLLPREVALRLRGGRLVRQPVPTQVPAWQAPTSATGASLPASLVDRAAIGSAQELTSHVVAVLDDIAARTPRALATGGVPKREMGTFTRLVDDARLAEFVIGITRGAGLFTTRGGLLMPTTGLDDFLDLDAFARWLLVRDAWRSLTWWPADLDAAGRAPAEEMTGSSASSRAASQRAAGQPEPGPMATHPPIRACPPRRHCVRQRGTSSSPPPAVLPLSPTRWPRDCRGAIRRGWESIGPASPANWSARPNGWA
;
A
#
# COMPACT_ATOMS: atom_id res chain seq x y z
N MET A 1 -14.97 -32.96 7.30
CA MET A 1 -15.23 -32.69 5.87
C MET A 1 -16.48 -31.84 5.78
N SER A 2 -16.35 -30.52 5.87
CA SER A 2 -17.48 -29.61 5.74
C SER A 2 -17.96 -29.63 4.30
N ALA A 3 -19.28 -29.70 4.09
CA ALA A 3 -19.88 -29.71 2.76
C ALA A 3 -19.37 -28.50 1.93
N SER A 4 -19.02 -28.73 0.66
CA SER A 4 -18.59 -27.67 -0.25
C SER A 4 -19.70 -26.63 -0.37
N SER A 5 -19.53 -25.46 0.24
CA SER A 5 -20.45 -24.34 0.12
C SER A 5 -20.60 -23.97 -1.35
N ARG A 6 -21.84 -23.74 -1.82
CA ARG A 6 -22.14 -23.39 -3.22
C ARG A 6 -22.28 -21.88 -3.44
N SER A 7 -22.23 -21.10 -2.37
CA SER A 7 -22.29 -19.65 -2.37
C SER A 7 -21.64 -19.06 -1.12
N LEU A 8 -21.33 -17.76 -1.14
CA LEU A 8 -20.94 -17.01 0.05
C LEU A 8 -22.00 -17.12 1.15
N ALA A 9 -23.28 -17.03 0.79
CA ALA A 9 -24.38 -17.12 1.75
C ALA A 9 -24.38 -18.47 2.49
N ASP A 10 -24.14 -19.57 1.78
CA ASP A 10 -24.05 -20.90 2.39
C ASP A 10 -22.82 -21.03 3.30
N ALA A 11 -21.69 -20.44 2.90
CA ALA A 11 -20.48 -20.41 3.73
C ALA A 11 -20.73 -19.64 5.04
N ILE A 12 -21.30 -18.44 4.96
CA ILE A 12 -21.59 -17.60 6.13
C ILE A 12 -22.64 -18.24 7.05
N ARG A 13 -23.65 -18.92 6.51
CA ARG A 13 -24.64 -19.67 7.30
C ARG A 13 -24.04 -20.86 8.05
N ALA A 14 -22.91 -21.38 7.57
CA ALA A 14 -22.20 -22.48 8.21
C ALA A 14 -21.17 -22.01 9.25
N PHE A 15 -20.95 -20.68 9.40
CA PHE A 15 -20.01 -20.17 10.38
C PHE A 15 -20.50 -20.39 11.81
N ASP A 16 -19.58 -20.77 12.68
CA ASP A 16 -19.83 -20.75 14.12
C ASP A 16 -19.74 -19.31 14.70
N ALA A 17 -20.07 -19.18 15.99
CA ALA A 17 -20.05 -17.89 16.68
C ALA A 17 -18.66 -17.23 16.69
N GLN A 18 -17.58 -18.02 16.74
CA GLN A 18 -16.22 -17.51 16.77
C GLN A 18 -15.80 -16.99 15.40
N GLN A 19 -16.13 -17.72 14.33
CA GLN A 19 -15.88 -17.31 12.95
C GLN A 19 -16.65 -16.03 12.60
N LEU A 20 -17.93 -15.93 13.00
CA LEU A 20 -18.70 -14.69 12.86
C LEU A 20 -18.08 -13.54 13.67
N ALA A 21 -17.64 -13.78 14.90
CA ALA A 21 -17.00 -12.74 15.71
C ALA A 21 -15.69 -12.24 15.10
N VAL A 22 -14.87 -13.13 14.52
CA VAL A 22 -13.65 -12.77 13.80
C VAL A 22 -13.98 -11.90 12.58
N LEU A 23 -14.95 -12.31 11.76
CA LEU A 23 -15.41 -11.54 10.60
C LEU A 23 -15.87 -10.13 10.99
N LEU A 24 -16.74 -10.02 12.00
CA LEU A 24 -17.30 -8.73 12.43
C LEU A 24 -16.24 -7.80 13.04
N ARG A 25 -15.22 -8.34 13.74
CA ARG A 25 -14.08 -7.55 14.23
C ARG A 25 -13.18 -7.06 13.10
N ALA A 26 -12.95 -7.91 12.09
CA ALA A 26 -12.12 -7.57 10.93
C ALA A 26 -12.83 -6.59 9.99
N ARG A 27 -14.17 -6.58 9.97
CA ARG A 27 -15.02 -5.72 9.14
C ARG A 27 -16.01 -4.88 9.98
N PRO A 28 -15.51 -3.86 10.73
CA PRO A 28 -16.35 -2.98 11.54
C PRO A 28 -17.45 -2.26 10.75
N ASP A 29 -17.25 -2.03 9.46
CA ASP A 29 -18.21 -1.38 8.57
C ASP A 29 -19.51 -2.20 8.39
N LEU A 30 -19.47 -3.51 8.63
CA LEU A 30 -20.67 -4.36 8.62
C LEU A 30 -21.55 -4.14 9.84
N THR A 31 -21.00 -3.57 10.92
CA THR A 31 -21.66 -3.44 12.23
C THR A 31 -22.25 -2.06 12.49
N GLN A 32 -22.12 -1.12 11.55
CA GLN A 32 -22.63 0.24 11.70
C GLN A 32 -23.62 0.61 10.57
N PRO A 33 -24.94 0.64 10.84
CA PRO A 33 -25.61 0.25 12.09
C PRO A 33 -25.55 -1.27 12.33
N ARG A 34 -25.89 -1.80 13.50
CA ARG A 34 -25.87 -3.25 13.75
C ARG A 34 -26.84 -3.97 12.78
N PRO A 35 -26.43 -5.07 12.10
CA PRO A 35 -27.34 -5.82 11.25
C PRO A 35 -28.43 -6.52 12.08
N LEU A 36 -29.64 -6.60 11.55
CA LEU A 36 -30.80 -7.20 12.20
C LEU A 36 -30.72 -8.73 12.22
N ASP A 37 -30.23 -9.32 11.13
CA ASP A 37 -30.09 -10.76 10.98
C ASP A 37 -28.90 -11.13 10.05
N LEU A 38 -28.71 -12.43 9.83
CA LEU A 38 -27.63 -12.94 8.99
C LEU A 38 -27.83 -12.63 7.50
N SER A 39 -29.08 -12.49 7.04
CA SER A 39 -29.37 -12.16 5.63
C SER A 39 -28.90 -10.75 5.31
N GLU A 40 -29.20 -9.79 6.19
CA GLU A 40 -28.71 -8.41 6.06
C GLU A 40 -27.18 -8.34 6.13
N LEU A 41 -26.55 -9.15 7.00
CA LEU A 41 -25.09 -9.25 7.05
C LEU A 41 -24.52 -9.73 5.70
N ILE A 42 -25.10 -10.77 5.09
CA ILE A 42 -24.67 -11.32 3.79
C ILE A 42 -24.84 -10.29 2.66
N GLU A 43 -25.94 -9.52 2.68
CA GLU A 43 -26.18 -8.43 1.72
C GLU A 43 -25.10 -7.36 1.84
N ARG A 44 -24.80 -6.90 3.06
CA ARG A 44 -23.76 -5.90 3.34
C ARG A 44 -22.36 -6.39 2.98
N LEU A 45 -22.05 -7.66 3.26
CA LEU A 45 -20.80 -8.30 2.86
C LEU A 45 -20.60 -8.25 1.35
N SER A 46 -21.68 -8.50 0.60
CA SER A 46 -21.68 -8.50 -0.86
C SER A 46 -21.71 -7.10 -1.47
N ALA A 47 -21.94 -6.06 -0.66
CA ALA A 47 -22.00 -4.68 -1.13
C ALA A 47 -20.62 -4.20 -1.60
N ARG A 48 -20.61 -3.53 -2.77
CA ARG A 48 -19.38 -3.01 -3.40
C ARG A 48 -18.59 -2.09 -2.46
N ALA A 49 -19.24 -1.17 -1.76
CA ALA A 49 -18.57 -0.22 -0.87
C ALA A 49 -17.86 -0.92 0.31
N SER A 50 -18.49 -1.95 0.88
CA SER A 50 -17.91 -2.73 1.97
C SER A 50 -16.75 -3.59 1.48
N THR A 51 -16.90 -4.20 0.30
CA THR A 51 -15.84 -4.98 -0.34
C THR A 51 -14.59 -4.15 -0.65
N LEU A 52 -14.76 -2.95 -1.23
CA LEU A 52 -13.61 -2.10 -1.55
C LEU A 52 -12.86 -1.65 -0.28
N ARG A 53 -13.57 -1.31 0.80
CA ARG A 53 -12.95 -1.01 2.10
C ARG A 53 -12.14 -2.18 2.66
N ALA A 54 -12.59 -3.41 2.45
CA ALA A 54 -11.87 -4.59 2.88
C ALA A 54 -10.61 -4.82 2.05
N LEU A 55 -10.69 -4.64 0.72
CA LEU A 55 -9.54 -4.71 -0.18
C LEU A 55 -8.50 -3.64 0.14
N ASP A 56 -8.92 -2.41 0.46
CA ASP A 56 -8.04 -1.30 0.86
C ASP A 56 -7.25 -1.58 2.15
N ARG A 57 -7.70 -2.54 2.97
CA ARG A 57 -7.03 -2.94 4.21
C ARG A 57 -6.15 -4.18 4.07
N LEU A 58 -6.16 -4.83 2.92
CA LEU A 58 -5.28 -5.96 2.67
C LEU A 58 -3.83 -5.49 2.58
N ASP A 59 -2.91 -6.32 3.09
CA ASP A 59 -1.51 -6.14 2.75
C ASP A 59 -1.26 -6.47 1.27
N ALA A 60 -0.07 -6.10 0.78
CA ALA A 60 0.30 -6.30 -0.60
C ALA A 60 0.29 -7.78 -1.03
N TRP A 61 0.55 -8.72 -0.11
CA TRP A 61 0.54 -10.15 -0.39
C TRP A 61 -0.89 -10.67 -0.61
N HIS A 62 -1.81 -10.39 0.32
CA HIS A 62 -3.21 -10.80 0.20
C HIS A 62 -3.90 -10.15 -1.00
N LEU A 63 -3.58 -8.87 -1.29
CA LEU A 63 -4.11 -8.19 -2.47
C LEU A 63 -3.60 -8.83 -3.77
N LEU A 64 -2.33 -9.24 -3.82
CA LEU A 64 -1.74 -9.94 -4.96
C LEU A 64 -2.36 -11.33 -5.15
N VAL A 65 -2.57 -12.09 -4.07
CA VAL A 65 -3.27 -13.38 -4.11
C VAL A 65 -4.69 -13.20 -4.61
N ALA A 66 -5.44 -12.21 -4.11
CA ALA A 66 -6.79 -11.91 -4.58
C ALA A 66 -6.81 -11.54 -6.08
N GLN A 67 -5.86 -10.73 -6.55
CA GLN A 67 -5.74 -10.43 -7.98
C GLN A 67 -5.44 -11.69 -8.81
N ALA A 68 -4.56 -12.57 -8.32
CA ALA A 68 -4.21 -13.81 -8.99
C ALA A 68 -5.40 -14.77 -9.07
N VAL A 69 -6.20 -14.90 -8.01
CA VAL A 69 -7.45 -15.67 -8.02
C VAL A 69 -8.44 -15.08 -9.02
N ALA A 70 -8.64 -13.76 -9.02
CA ALA A 70 -9.51 -13.09 -9.99
C ALA A 70 -9.06 -13.34 -11.43
N ALA A 71 -7.75 -13.32 -11.67
CA ALA A 71 -7.17 -13.62 -12.96
C ALA A 71 -7.34 -15.10 -13.33
N TRP A 72 -7.21 -16.02 -12.37
CA TRP A 72 -7.39 -17.46 -12.57
C TRP A 72 -8.83 -17.82 -12.94
N GLU A 73 -9.82 -17.29 -12.20
CA GLU A 73 -11.24 -17.52 -12.47
C GLU A 73 -11.65 -17.05 -13.87
N GLY A 74 -11.02 -15.99 -14.40
CA GLY A 74 -11.20 -15.57 -15.79
C GLY A 74 -10.74 -16.61 -16.83
N GLY A 75 -9.99 -17.62 -16.39
CA GLY A 75 -9.59 -18.82 -17.12
C GLY A 75 -10.65 -19.93 -17.18
N GLY A 76 -11.73 -19.83 -16.38
CA GLY A 76 -12.83 -20.81 -16.36
C GLY A 76 -12.54 -22.11 -15.58
N ASP A 77 -11.28 -22.39 -15.26
CA ASP A 77 -10.89 -23.54 -14.45
C ASP A 77 -11.02 -23.26 -12.95
N PRO A 78 -11.34 -24.28 -12.13
CA PRO A 78 -11.28 -24.14 -10.69
C PRO A 78 -9.85 -23.81 -10.21
N VAL A 79 -9.74 -23.05 -9.13
CA VAL A 79 -8.45 -22.68 -8.55
C VAL A 79 -7.84 -23.87 -7.85
N ASP A 80 -6.70 -24.35 -8.35
CA ASP A 80 -5.85 -25.32 -7.66
C ASP A 80 -4.71 -24.60 -6.93
N ASP A 81 -4.59 -24.80 -5.62
CA ASP A 81 -3.67 -24.04 -4.77
C ASP A 81 -2.20 -24.25 -5.19
N LYS A 82 -1.84 -25.46 -5.66
CA LYS A 82 -0.47 -25.74 -6.13
C LYS A 82 -0.17 -25.04 -7.45
N GLN A 83 -1.11 -25.09 -8.40
CA GLN A 83 -0.97 -24.37 -9.66
C GLN A 83 -0.99 -22.86 -9.47
N LEU A 84 -1.79 -22.35 -8.53
CA LEU A 84 -1.81 -20.94 -8.15
C LEU A 84 -0.45 -20.53 -7.55
N ALA A 85 0.09 -21.29 -6.61
CA ALA A 85 1.41 -21.04 -6.03
C ALA A 85 2.52 -21.03 -7.09
N ALA A 86 2.50 -22.00 -8.02
CA ALA A 86 3.40 -22.02 -9.16
C ALA A 86 3.21 -20.77 -10.06
N ALA A 87 1.98 -20.38 -10.39
CA ALA A 87 1.69 -19.17 -11.16
C ALA A 87 2.11 -17.87 -10.44
N MET A 88 2.17 -17.87 -9.12
CA MET A 88 2.63 -16.74 -8.29
C MET A 88 4.15 -16.68 -8.12
N GLY A 89 4.89 -17.69 -8.59
CA GLY A 89 6.35 -17.73 -8.42
C GLY A 89 6.83 -18.46 -7.18
N LEU A 90 5.95 -19.18 -6.48
CA LEU A 90 6.21 -19.83 -5.20
C LEU A 90 5.87 -21.34 -5.26
N PRO A 91 6.49 -22.11 -6.18
CA PRO A 91 6.15 -23.53 -6.34
C PRO A 91 6.36 -24.35 -5.06
N ASP A 92 7.27 -23.91 -4.19
CA ASP A 92 7.63 -24.62 -2.95
C ASP A 92 6.93 -24.11 -1.69
N ASP A 93 6.11 -23.04 -1.77
CA ASP A 93 5.42 -22.41 -0.62
C ASP A 93 3.91 -22.27 -0.85
N VAL A 94 3.26 -23.41 -1.10
CA VAL A 94 1.80 -23.50 -1.22
C VAL A 94 1.11 -23.02 0.06
N ALA A 95 1.72 -23.30 1.22
CA ALA A 95 1.17 -22.90 2.51
C ALA A 95 1.04 -21.38 2.68
N ALA A 96 1.89 -20.57 2.03
CA ALA A 96 1.73 -19.12 2.00
C ALA A 96 0.49 -18.66 1.22
N VAL A 97 0.17 -19.35 0.13
CA VAL A 97 -1.05 -19.09 -0.65
C VAL A 97 -2.26 -19.53 0.17
N ASP A 98 -2.24 -20.72 0.77
CA ASP A 98 -3.34 -21.23 1.60
C ASP A 98 -3.69 -20.27 2.74
N ARG A 99 -2.68 -19.79 3.49
CA ARG A 99 -2.87 -18.81 4.57
C ARG A 99 -3.52 -17.51 4.06
N ALA A 100 -3.13 -17.05 2.88
CA ALA A 100 -3.73 -15.84 2.30
C ALA A 100 -5.18 -16.07 1.85
N LEU A 101 -5.47 -17.22 1.22
CA LEU A 101 -6.83 -17.61 0.86
C LEU A 101 -7.73 -17.72 2.09
N ASP A 102 -7.22 -18.27 3.20
CA ASP A 102 -7.93 -18.31 4.47
C ASP A 102 -8.20 -16.91 5.03
N GLY A 103 -7.23 -15.98 4.94
CA GLY A 103 -7.45 -14.57 5.26
C GLY A 103 -8.58 -13.94 4.43
N LEU A 104 -8.61 -14.20 3.12
CA LEU A 104 -9.68 -13.71 2.23
C LEU A 104 -11.05 -14.32 2.59
N ARG A 105 -11.10 -15.60 2.98
CA ARG A 105 -12.32 -16.27 3.47
C ARG A 105 -12.80 -15.68 4.80
N GLN A 106 -11.89 -15.44 5.74
CA GLN A 106 -12.19 -14.82 7.04
C GLN A 106 -12.74 -13.39 6.90
N LEU A 107 -12.35 -12.67 5.84
CA LEU A 107 -12.88 -11.35 5.51
C LEU A 107 -14.19 -11.38 4.70
N GLY A 108 -14.68 -12.56 4.33
CA GLY A 108 -15.86 -12.72 3.47
C GLY A 108 -15.64 -12.23 2.04
N LEU A 109 -14.39 -12.16 1.58
CA LEU A 109 -14.01 -11.78 0.21
C LEU A 109 -13.92 -12.99 -0.72
N ALA A 110 -13.76 -14.17 -0.15
CA ALA A 110 -13.72 -15.44 -0.85
C ALA A 110 -14.55 -16.51 -0.13
N TRP A 111 -14.92 -17.58 -0.82
CA TRP A 111 -15.65 -18.72 -0.27
C TRP A 111 -15.30 -20.01 -1.04
N GLY A 112 -15.68 -21.16 -0.48
CA GLY A 112 -15.55 -22.45 -1.17
C GLY A 112 -14.15 -23.09 -1.16
N SER A 113 -14.13 -24.33 -1.61
CA SER A 113 -12.94 -25.15 -1.89
C SER A 113 -13.27 -26.03 -3.10
N PRO A 114 -12.81 -25.70 -4.32
CA PRO A 114 -11.83 -24.66 -4.66
C PRO A 114 -12.31 -23.23 -4.36
N VAL A 115 -11.38 -22.32 -4.16
CA VAL A 115 -11.68 -20.95 -3.72
C VAL A 115 -12.33 -20.13 -4.83
N HIS A 116 -13.33 -19.35 -4.45
CA HIS A 116 -14.01 -18.40 -5.32
C HIS A 116 -14.04 -17.01 -4.70
N LEU A 117 -13.74 -15.98 -5.48
CA LEU A 117 -13.95 -14.60 -5.04
C LEU A 117 -15.43 -14.24 -5.09
N THR A 118 -15.84 -13.32 -4.23
CA THR A 118 -17.15 -12.68 -4.42
C THR A 118 -17.17 -11.88 -5.71
N GLN A 119 -18.35 -11.75 -6.33
CA GLN A 119 -18.51 -10.96 -7.55
C GLN A 119 -18.00 -9.51 -7.36
N ALA A 120 -18.28 -8.90 -6.21
CA ALA A 120 -17.82 -7.57 -5.87
C ALA A 120 -16.28 -7.49 -5.76
N ALA A 121 -15.64 -8.50 -5.16
CA ALA A 121 -14.19 -8.55 -4.99
C ALA A 121 -13.50 -8.73 -6.34
N ARG A 122 -13.99 -9.65 -7.18
CA ARG A 122 -13.47 -9.85 -8.54
C ARG A 122 -13.61 -8.58 -9.39
N ALA A 123 -14.78 -7.93 -9.34
CA ALA A 123 -15.04 -6.71 -10.09
C ALA A 123 -14.18 -5.51 -9.66
N ALA A 124 -13.57 -5.55 -8.47
CA ALA A 124 -12.65 -4.50 -8.03
C ALA A 124 -11.33 -4.48 -8.83
N PHE A 125 -10.93 -5.63 -9.40
CA PHE A 125 -9.73 -5.75 -10.25
C PHE A 125 -9.98 -5.38 -11.72
N GLY A 126 -11.19 -4.94 -12.06
CA GLY A 126 -11.56 -4.55 -13.42
C GLY A 126 -11.82 -5.73 -14.36
N GLU A 127 -11.90 -5.43 -15.66
CA GLU A 127 -12.21 -6.41 -16.70
C GLU A 127 -11.06 -7.39 -16.98
N HIS A 128 -9.83 -6.95 -16.77
CA HIS A 128 -8.62 -7.73 -17.06
C HIS A 128 -7.73 -7.84 -15.81
N PRO A 129 -8.12 -8.64 -14.79
CA PRO A 129 -7.30 -8.83 -13.60
C PRO A 129 -5.88 -9.29 -13.96
N GLY A 130 -4.86 -8.62 -13.43
CA GLY A 130 -3.46 -8.91 -13.74
C GLY A 130 -3.09 -8.69 -15.21
N GLY A 131 -3.86 -7.89 -15.96
CA GLY A 131 -3.63 -7.62 -17.38
C GLY A 131 -3.94 -8.81 -18.30
N LEU A 132 -4.74 -9.78 -17.83
CA LEU A 132 -5.10 -10.96 -18.61
C LEU A 132 -6.53 -10.82 -19.14
N ALA A 133 -6.69 -11.10 -20.43
CA ALA A 133 -8.01 -11.29 -21.01
C ALA A 133 -8.69 -12.56 -20.45
N ALA A 134 -10.00 -12.66 -20.69
CA ALA A 134 -10.71 -13.92 -20.54
C ALA A 134 -10.16 -14.98 -21.53
N VAL A 135 -10.51 -16.25 -21.30
CA VAL A 135 -10.19 -17.34 -22.24
C VAL A 135 -10.66 -16.97 -23.64
N SER A 136 -9.79 -17.18 -24.62
CA SER A 136 -10.13 -16.92 -26.00
C SER A 136 -11.21 -17.89 -26.48
N PRO A 137 -12.16 -17.47 -27.33
CA PRO A 137 -13.13 -18.40 -27.94
C PRO A 137 -12.49 -19.51 -28.77
N THR A 138 -11.23 -19.33 -29.19
CA THR A 138 -10.47 -20.33 -29.95
C THR A 138 -9.05 -20.39 -29.41
N PRO A 139 -8.82 -20.99 -28.25
CA PRO A 139 -7.52 -20.93 -27.58
C PRO A 139 -6.42 -21.55 -28.45
N LEU A 140 -5.28 -20.87 -28.56
CA LEU A 140 -4.13 -21.38 -29.30
C LEU A 140 -3.39 -22.41 -28.46
N ALA A 141 -3.01 -23.54 -29.08
CA ALA A 141 -2.18 -24.54 -28.41
C ALA A 141 -0.76 -23.99 -28.16
N PRO A 142 -0.09 -24.36 -27.04
CA PRO A 142 1.24 -23.86 -26.71
C PRO A 142 2.28 -24.02 -27.83
N ALA A 143 2.30 -25.18 -28.50
CA ALA A 143 3.22 -25.44 -29.61
C ALA A 143 2.99 -24.50 -30.81
N THR A 144 1.72 -24.18 -31.10
CA THR A 144 1.36 -23.22 -32.16
C THR A 144 1.79 -21.81 -31.79
N ILE A 145 1.68 -21.42 -30.52
CA ILE A 145 2.16 -20.12 -30.04
C ILE A 145 3.69 -20.03 -30.22
N ASP A 146 4.44 -21.07 -29.87
CA ASP A 146 5.90 -21.08 -30.02
C ASP A 146 6.35 -21.05 -31.48
N GLU A 147 5.64 -21.75 -32.36
CA GLU A 147 5.87 -21.68 -33.80
C GLU A 147 5.58 -20.28 -34.34
N ALA A 148 4.44 -19.71 -33.98
CA ALA A 148 4.06 -18.36 -34.37
C ALA A 148 5.10 -17.34 -33.89
N LEU A 149 5.53 -17.41 -32.63
CA LEU A 149 6.54 -16.51 -32.07
C LEU A 149 7.88 -16.58 -32.81
N ARG A 150 8.30 -17.78 -33.25
CA ARG A 150 9.48 -17.94 -34.13
C ARG A 150 9.26 -17.31 -35.50
N ALA A 151 8.06 -17.42 -36.06
CA ALA A 151 7.73 -16.87 -37.38
C ALA A 151 7.66 -15.32 -37.39
N VAL A 152 7.10 -14.68 -36.36
CA VAL A 152 7.07 -13.20 -36.27
C VAL A 152 8.40 -12.56 -35.86
N GLY A 153 9.31 -13.34 -35.27
CA GLY A 153 10.64 -12.87 -34.86
C GLY A 153 10.62 -11.78 -33.77
N GLU A 154 11.77 -11.12 -33.59
CA GLU A 154 11.98 -10.15 -32.51
C GLU A 154 11.07 -8.93 -32.59
N ALA A 155 10.77 -8.45 -33.80
CA ALA A 155 9.90 -7.28 -33.99
C ALA A 155 8.47 -7.55 -33.48
N GLY A 156 7.91 -8.73 -33.76
CA GLY A 156 6.60 -9.10 -33.26
C GLY A 156 6.60 -9.35 -31.76
N ARG A 157 7.66 -9.99 -31.23
CA ARG A 157 7.87 -10.14 -29.79
C ARG A 157 7.90 -8.79 -29.08
N ALA A 158 8.61 -7.84 -29.69
CA ALA A 158 8.63 -6.39 -29.46
C ALA A 158 7.27 -5.81 -29.06
N VAL A 159 6.30 -6.02 -29.97
CA VAL A 159 4.94 -5.51 -29.84
C VAL A 159 4.19 -6.22 -28.71
N LEU A 160 4.29 -7.55 -28.66
CA LEU A 160 3.57 -8.36 -27.66
C LEU A 160 4.02 -7.99 -26.24
N ASP A 161 5.32 -7.82 -26.00
CA ASP A 161 5.87 -7.50 -24.67
C ASP A 161 5.33 -6.19 -24.08
N ARG A 162 4.89 -5.25 -24.92
CA ARG A 162 4.22 -4.01 -24.47
C ARG A 162 2.84 -4.26 -23.86
N LEU A 163 2.18 -5.33 -24.30
CA LEU A 163 0.83 -5.71 -23.85
C LEU A 163 0.86 -6.80 -22.77
N VAL A 164 1.96 -7.55 -22.63
CA VAL A 164 2.04 -8.74 -21.77
C VAL A 164 1.60 -8.47 -20.33
N TRP A 165 1.97 -7.35 -19.70
CA TRP A 165 1.65 -7.05 -18.29
C TRP A 165 0.72 -5.84 -18.10
N GLY A 166 0.39 -5.14 -19.19
CA GLY A 166 -0.52 -4.01 -19.19
C GLY A 166 -1.96 -4.45 -19.44
N PRO A 167 -2.86 -3.52 -19.79
CA PRO A 167 -4.12 -3.89 -20.43
C PRO A 167 -3.82 -4.78 -21.64
N PRO A 168 -4.52 -5.92 -21.82
CA PRO A 168 -4.31 -6.79 -22.97
C PRO A 168 -4.80 -6.16 -24.28
N THR A 169 -5.30 -4.92 -24.26
CA THR A 169 -5.81 -4.20 -25.43
C THR A 169 -4.79 -3.21 -25.97
N GLY A 170 -4.73 -3.09 -27.29
CA GLY A 170 -3.91 -2.11 -28.00
C GLY A 170 -4.67 -1.48 -29.15
N THR A 171 -4.27 -0.28 -29.57
CA THR A 171 -4.87 0.42 -30.71
C THR A 171 -4.04 0.21 -31.98
N VAL A 172 -4.71 -0.16 -33.07
CA VAL A 172 -4.09 -0.30 -34.39
C VAL A 172 -5.16 -0.05 -35.45
N GLN A 173 -4.88 0.79 -36.43
CA GLN A 173 -5.84 1.06 -37.49
C GLN A 173 -6.11 -0.18 -38.33
N ARG A 174 -7.37 -0.38 -38.72
CA ARG A 174 -7.79 -1.50 -39.59
C ARG A 174 -7.40 -2.87 -39.01
N ALA A 175 -7.62 -3.06 -37.71
CA ALA A 175 -7.36 -4.30 -37.00
C ALA A 175 -8.14 -5.50 -37.58
N ASP A 176 -9.32 -5.25 -38.15
CA ASP A 176 -10.27 -6.23 -38.70
C ASP A 176 -9.94 -6.67 -40.14
N ARG A 177 -8.85 -6.17 -40.73
CA ARG A 177 -8.41 -6.57 -42.07
C ARG A 177 -8.15 -8.08 -42.15
N ALA A 178 -8.53 -8.68 -43.28
CA ALA A 178 -8.26 -10.09 -43.57
C ALA A 178 -6.77 -10.29 -43.92
N ALA A 179 -5.91 -10.37 -42.90
CA ALA A 179 -4.51 -10.74 -43.06
C ALA A 179 -4.38 -12.27 -43.04
N THR A 180 -3.85 -12.86 -44.11
CA THR A 180 -3.44 -14.27 -44.14
C THR A 180 -1.92 -14.36 -44.01
N ARG A 181 -1.39 -15.54 -43.67
CA ARG A 181 0.06 -15.74 -43.52
C ARG A 181 0.82 -15.49 -44.83
N GLU A 182 0.20 -15.80 -45.95
CA GLU A 182 0.76 -15.65 -47.30
C GLU A 182 0.68 -14.22 -47.80
N SER A 183 -0.32 -13.45 -47.34
CA SER A 183 -0.57 -12.06 -47.74
C SER A 183 -0.06 -11.03 -46.72
N ALA A 184 0.76 -11.44 -45.74
CA ALA A 184 1.18 -10.57 -44.66
C ALA A 184 2.34 -9.66 -45.10
N GLU A 185 2.09 -8.35 -45.17
CA GLU A 185 3.06 -7.35 -45.61
C GLU A 185 3.76 -6.64 -44.43
N SER A 186 3.17 -6.70 -43.23
CA SER A 186 3.70 -6.07 -42.01
C SER A 186 3.79 -7.02 -40.82
N THR A 187 4.60 -6.67 -39.82
CA THR A 187 4.68 -7.40 -38.54
C THR A 187 3.31 -7.52 -37.88
N MET A 188 2.47 -6.49 -37.96
CA MET A 188 1.11 -6.53 -37.42
C MET A 188 0.21 -7.50 -38.19
N ASP A 189 0.36 -7.62 -39.51
CA ASP A 189 -0.39 -8.60 -40.30
C ASP A 189 -0.01 -10.03 -39.91
N LEU A 190 1.27 -10.30 -39.69
CA LEU A 190 1.72 -11.60 -39.20
C LEU A 190 1.16 -11.90 -37.81
N LEU A 191 1.17 -10.94 -36.87
CA LEU A 191 0.61 -11.12 -35.54
C LEU A 191 -0.89 -11.46 -35.57
N LEU A 192 -1.65 -10.80 -36.45
CA LEU A 192 -3.08 -11.06 -36.66
C LEU A 192 -3.32 -12.41 -37.37
N ALA A 193 -2.56 -12.70 -38.43
CA ALA A 193 -2.68 -13.93 -39.22
C ALA A 193 -2.34 -15.19 -38.41
N TRP A 194 -1.41 -15.09 -37.46
CA TRP A 194 -1.11 -16.18 -36.52
C TRP A 194 -2.09 -16.25 -35.34
N GLY A 195 -2.96 -15.26 -35.18
CA GLY A 195 -3.89 -15.15 -34.03
C GLY A 195 -3.20 -14.82 -32.71
N LEU A 196 -1.94 -14.35 -32.75
CA LEU A 196 -1.20 -13.87 -31.58
C LEU A 196 -1.79 -12.57 -31.04
N LEU A 197 -2.44 -11.79 -31.91
CA LEU A 197 -3.36 -10.71 -31.58
C LEU A 197 -4.69 -10.98 -32.26
N ARG A 198 -5.79 -10.54 -31.63
CA ARG A 198 -7.15 -10.65 -32.19
C ARG A 198 -7.80 -9.31 -32.32
N PRO A 199 -8.48 -9.00 -33.43
CA PRO A 199 -9.31 -7.81 -33.50
C PRO A 199 -10.52 -7.94 -32.59
N ILE A 200 -10.80 -6.89 -31.82
CA ILE A 200 -12.03 -6.74 -31.03
C ILE A 200 -12.90 -5.58 -31.55
N GLY A 201 -12.40 -4.84 -32.54
CA GLY A 201 -13.08 -3.77 -33.25
C GLY A 201 -12.23 -3.31 -34.44
N PRO A 202 -12.65 -2.26 -35.18
CA PRO A 202 -11.93 -1.80 -36.37
C PRO A 202 -10.54 -1.23 -36.05
N ASP A 203 -10.37 -0.63 -34.87
CA ASP A 203 -9.11 0.03 -34.48
C ASP A 203 -8.48 -0.54 -33.20
N GLN A 204 -8.93 -1.72 -32.76
CA GLN A 204 -8.50 -2.32 -31.50
C GLN A 204 -8.17 -3.80 -31.64
N VAL A 205 -7.07 -4.17 -31.00
CA VAL A 205 -6.62 -5.56 -30.85
C VAL A 205 -6.56 -5.95 -29.39
N LEU A 206 -6.73 -7.25 -29.15
CA LEU A 206 -6.62 -7.91 -27.87
C LEU A 206 -5.51 -8.96 -27.95
N LEU A 207 -4.67 -9.01 -26.93
CA LEU A 207 -3.73 -10.08 -26.66
C LEU A 207 -4.49 -11.24 -25.99
N PRO A 208 -4.64 -12.40 -26.64
CA PRO A 208 -5.31 -13.55 -26.03
C PRO A 208 -4.58 -14.02 -24.76
N ARG A 209 -5.36 -14.51 -23.80
CA ARG A 209 -4.87 -14.96 -22.49
C ARG A 209 -3.77 -16.01 -22.61
N GLU A 210 -3.93 -16.98 -23.50
CA GLU A 210 -3.03 -18.13 -23.68
C GLU A 210 -1.67 -17.66 -24.19
N VAL A 211 -1.67 -16.68 -25.10
CA VAL A 211 -0.46 -16.03 -25.61
C VAL A 211 0.22 -15.26 -24.48
N ALA A 212 -0.53 -14.41 -23.75
CA ALA A 212 0.02 -13.67 -22.62
C ALA A 212 0.66 -14.60 -21.57
N LEU A 213 -0.03 -15.66 -21.16
CA LEU A 213 0.49 -16.64 -20.20
C LEU A 213 1.73 -17.37 -20.73
N ARG A 214 1.76 -17.73 -22.02
CA ARG A 214 2.95 -18.34 -22.62
C ARG A 214 4.16 -17.40 -22.55
N LEU A 215 3.96 -16.11 -22.84
CA LEU A 215 5.00 -15.08 -22.76
C LEU A 215 5.45 -14.78 -21.33
N ARG A 216 4.56 -14.95 -20.35
CA ARG A 216 4.85 -14.82 -18.92
C ARG A 216 5.47 -16.08 -18.31
N GLY A 217 5.63 -17.17 -19.07
CA GLY A 217 6.09 -18.46 -18.54
C GLY A 217 5.11 -19.08 -17.53
N GLY A 218 3.80 -18.87 -17.72
CA GLY A 218 2.75 -19.35 -16.83
C GLY A 218 2.55 -18.50 -15.56
N ARG A 219 3.25 -17.36 -15.42
CA ARG A 219 3.11 -16.48 -14.27
C ARG A 219 1.86 -15.59 -14.38
N LEU A 220 1.12 -15.46 -13.28
CA LEU A 220 0.02 -14.51 -13.15
C LEU A 220 0.49 -13.14 -12.64
N VAL A 221 1.64 -13.11 -11.96
CA VAL A 221 2.19 -11.92 -11.30
C VAL A 221 3.57 -11.57 -11.85
N ARG A 222 3.84 -10.27 -12.03
CA ARG A 222 5.09 -9.79 -12.65
C ARG A 222 6.26 -9.83 -11.69
N GLN A 223 6.04 -9.30 -10.49
CA GLN A 223 7.02 -9.24 -9.42
C GLN A 223 6.39 -9.89 -8.19
N PRO A 224 7.00 -10.94 -7.62
CA PRO A 224 6.51 -11.52 -6.38
C PRO A 224 6.71 -10.51 -5.25
N VAL A 225 5.69 -10.39 -4.41
CA VAL A 225 5.74 -9.63 -3.15
C VAL A 225 6.13 -10.62 -2.03
N PRO A 226 6.89 -10.20 -1.01
CA PRO A 226 7.15 -11.05 0.16
C PRO A 226 5.85 -11.60 0.75
N THR A 227 5.82 -12.90 1.04
CA THR A 227 4.64 -13.59 1.58
C THR A 227 4.35 -13.27 3.04
N GLN A 228 5.31 -12.62 3.71
CA GLN A 228 5.22 -12.21 5.10
C GLN A 228 5.73 -10.78 5.22
N VAL A 229 5.16 -10.05 6.18
CA VAL A 229 5.69 -8.75 6.58
C VAL A 229 7.14 -8.94 7.01
N PRO A 230 8.11 -8.15 6.47
CA PRO A 230 9.49 -8.25 6.88
C PRO A 230 9.59 -8.13 8.41
N ALA A 231 10.32 -9.06 9.03
CA ALA A 231 10.58 -8.95 10.46
C ALA A 231 11.34 -7.65 10.73
N TRP A 232 10.97 -6.97 11.83
CA TRP A 232 11.77 -5.86 12.33
C TRP A 232 13.19 -6.36 12.57
N GLN A 233 14.18 -5.61 12.08
CA GLN A 233 15.57 -5.95 12.30
C GLN A 233 15.86 -6.00 13.80
N ALA A 234 16.55 -7.04 14.24
CA ALA A 234 16.95 -7.17 15.64
C ALA A 234 17.79 -5.94 16.03
N PRO A 235 17.50 -5.26 17.15
CA PRO A 235 18.25 -4.08 17.55
C PRO A 235 19.72 -4.44 17.83
N THR A 236 20.62 -3.92 17.00
CA THR A 236 22.07 -4.10 17.14
C THR A 236 22.78 -2.77 17.35
N SER A 237 23.86 -2.78 18.12
CA SER A 237 24.77 -1.63 18.21
C SER A 237 25.45 -1.35 16.87
N ALA A 238 26.12 -0.20 16.75
CA ALA A 238 26.96 0.12 15.60
C ALA A 238 28.09 -0.90 15.35
N THR A 239 28.43 -1.71 16.35
CA THR A 239 29.43 -2.80 16.27
C THR A 239 28.81 -4.17 16.05
N GLY A 240 27.49 -4.26 15.83
CA GLY A 240 26.76 -5.51 15.58
C GLY A 240 26.38 -6.31 16.83
N ALA A 241 26.63 -5.79 18.03
CA ALA A 241 26.27 -6.47 19.27
C ALA A 241 24.76 -6.36 19.55
N SER A 242 24.14 -7.44 20.01
CA SER A 242 22.73 -7.43 20.43
C SER A 242 22.52 -6.46 21.60
N LEU A 243 21.45 -5.64 21.52
CA LEU A 243 21.10 -4.68 22.55
C LEU A 243 20.15 -5.31 23.60
N PRO A 244 20.32 -5.03 24.91
CA PRO A 244 19.38 -5.46 25.93
C PRO A 244 17.97 -4.90 25.68
N ALA A 245 16.92 -5.71 25.87
CA ALA A 245 15.53 -5.29 25.69
C ALA A 245 15.17 -4.03 26.49
N SER A 246 15.68 -3.89 27.72
CA SER A 246 15.44 -2.71 28.56
C SER A 246 16.03 -1.41 28.00
N LEU A 247 17.10 -1.49 27.19
CA LEU A 247 17.65 -0.34 26.49
C LEU A 247 16.76 0.03 25.29
N VAL A 248 16.32 -0.98 24.54
CA VAL A 248 15.41 -0.81 23.41
C VAL A 248 14.09 -0.18 23.86
N ASP A 249 13.50 -0.66 24.95
CA ASP A 249 12.25 -0.14 25.50
C ASP A 249 12.38 1.32 25.93
N ARG A 250 13.48 1.67 26.64
CA ARG A 250 13.74 3.07 27.03
C ARG A 250 13.93 3.99 25.81
N ALA A 251 14.65 3.51 24.79
CA ALA A 251 14.83 4.26 23.55
C ALA A 251 13.49 4.45 22.82
N ALA A 252 12.65 3.41 22.75
CA ALA A 252 11.33 3.47 22.13
C ALA A 252 10.40 4.48 22.84
N ILE A 253 10.40 4.50 24.18
CA ILE A 253 9.66 5.50 24.97
C ILE A 253 10.18 6.92 24.66
N GLY A 254 11.50 7.10 24.60
CA GLY A 254 12.12 8.36 24.23
C GLY A 254 11.68 8.86 22.85
N SER A 255 11.72 7.98 21.84
CA SER A 255 11.28 8.29 20.48
C SER A 255 9.78 8.60 20.39
N ALA A 256 8.94 7.88 21.15
CA ALA A 256 7.50 8.18 21.22
C ALA A 256 7.26 9.57 21.83
N GLN A 257 7.95 9.91 22.91
CA GLN A 257 7.85 11.22 23.54
C GLN A 257 8.37 12.34 22.63
N GLU A 258 9.48 12.12 21.94
CA GLU A 258 10.02 13.07 20.95
C GLU A 258 9.02 13.32 19.81
N LEU A 259 8.41 12.26 19.26
CA LEU A 259 7.36 12.41 18.24
C LEU A 259 6.17 13.23 18.75
N THR A 260 5.65 12.95 19.94
CA THR A 260 4.54 13.75 20.51
C THR A 260 4.96 15.21 20.75
N SER A 261 6.24 15.46 21.06
CA SER A 261 6.77 16.81 21.22
C SER A 261 6.85 17.54 19.88
N HIS A 262 7.23 16.85 18.79
CA HIS A 262 7.18 17.41 17.43
C HIS A 262 5.76 17.73 16.98
N VAL A 263 4.78 16.89 17.32
CA VAL A 263 3.35 17.15 17.08
C VAL A 263 2.93 18.47 17.74
N VAL A 264 3.24 18.65 19.02
CA VAL A 264 2.92 19.89 19.75
C VAL A 264 3.63 21.09 19.13
N ALA A 265 4.93 20.98 18.84
CA ALA A 265 5.70 22.09 18.27
C ALA A 265 5.15 22.57 16.92
N VAL A 266 4.72 21.65 16.06
CA VAL A 266 4.09 22.00 14.77
C VAL A 266 2.71 22.65 14.98
N LEU A 267 1.89 22.12 15.89
CA LEU A 267 0.56 22.65 16.16
C LEU A 267 0.62 24.04 16.82
N ASP A 268 1.57 24.27 17.73
CA ASP A 268 1.85 25.59 18.34
C ASP A 268 2.26 26.61 17.28
N ASP A 269 3.13 26.22 16.33
CA ASP A 269 3.55 27.11 15.24
C ASP A 269 2.38 27.43 14.28
N ILE A 270 1.52 26.45 13.98
CA ILE A 270 0.29 26.67 13.22
C ILE A 270 -0.65 27.62 13.97
N ALA A 271 -0.84 27.43 15.28
CA ALA A 271 -1.67 28.29 16.13
C ALA A 271 -1.15 29.73 16.17
N ALA A 272 0.16 29.90 16.31
CA ALA A 272 0.79 31.21 16.43
C ALA A 272 0.78 32.00 15.11
N ARG A 273 1.05 31.33 13.97
CA ARG A 273 1.23 32.02 12.68
C ARG A 273 0.00 31.98 11.78
N THR A 274 -0.91 31.03 12.00
CA THR A 274 -2.09 30.76 11.15
C THR A 274 -1.77 30.83 9.65
N PRO A 275 -0.82 30.01 9.16
CA PRO A 275 -0.29 30.18 7.80
C PRO A 275 -1.34 29.87 6.73
N ARG A 276 -1.20 30.52 5.56
CA ARG A 276 -2.07 30.24 4.41
C ARG A 276 -1.84 28.83 3.86
N ALA A 277 -2.93 28.11 3.65
CA ALA A 277 -2.95 26.84 2.95
C ALA A 277 -2.90 27.05 1.43
N LEU A 278 -2.62 25.99 0.69
CA LEU A 278 -2.84 25.95 -0.75
C LEU A 278 -4.35 25.98 -1.06
N ALA A 279 -4.72 26.35 -2.29
CA ALA A 279 -6.13 26.33 -2.74
C ALA A 279 -6.80 24.96 -2.55
N THR A 280 -6.01 23.89 -2.62
CA THR A 280 -6.44 22.50 -2.41
C THR A 280 -6.47 22.08 -0.93
N GLY A 281 -6.27 23.00 0.02
CA GLY A 281 -6.27 22.72 1.45
C GLY A 281 -5.00 22.08 2.03
N GLY A 282 -3.95 21.93 1.21
CA GLY A 282 -2.66 21.35 1.59
C GLY A 282 -1.66 22.37 2.16
N VAL A 283 -0.51 21.88 2.62
CA VAL A 283 0.57 22.70 3.19
C VAL A 283 1.50 23.20 2.08
N PRO A 284 1.71 24.53 1.92
CA PRO A 284 2.65 25.04 0.92
C PRO A 284 4.09 24.61 1.21
N LYS A 285 4.90 24.40 0.16
CA LYS A 285 6.33 24.03 0.28
C LYS A 285 7.13 24.95 1.22
N ARG A 286 6.80 26.25 1.22
CA ARG A 286 7.43 27.23 2.13
C ARG A 286 7.14 26.91 3.60
N GLU A 287 5.89 26.60 3.92
CA GLU A 287 5.47 26.27 5.29
C GLU A 287 6.00 24.88 5.69
N MET A 288 6.01 23.92 4.77
CA MET A 288 6.66 22.63 4.99
C MET A 288 8.14 22.80 5.36
N GLY A 289 8.87 23.68 4.65
CA GLY A 289 10.24 24.01 5.02
C GLY A 289 10.41 24.66 6.39
N THR A 290 9.37 25.33 6.93
CA THR A 290 9.35 25.80 8.32
C THR A 290 9.18 24.63 9.30
N PHE A 291 8.23 23.73 9.03
CA PHE A 291 8.02 22.54 9.86
C PHE A 291 9.23 21.60 9.85
N THR A 292 9.90 21.44 8.72
CA THR A 292 11.18 20.73 8.62
C THR A 292 12.25 21.33 9.55
N ARG A 293 12.32 22.66 9.71
CA ARG A 293 13.26 23.28 10.64
C ARG A 293 12.87 23.10 12.11
N LEU A 294 11.57 22.97 12.41
CA LEU A 294 11.10 22.71 13.77
C LEU A 294 11.39 21.27 14.22
N VAL A 295 11.28 20.34 13.28
CA VAL A 295 11.42 18.89 13.51
C VAL A 295 12.83 18.38 13.19
N ASP A 296 13.66 19.20 12.55
CA ASP A 296 15.03 18.90 12.09
C ASP A 296 15.16 17.72 11.11
N ASP A 297 14.05 17.26 10.53
CA ASP A 297 14.02 16.24 9.49
C ASP A 297 12.80 16.46 8.56
N ALA A 298 13.05 16.45 7.26
CA ALA A 298 12.00 16.71 6.26
C ALA A 298 10.95 15.61 6.18
N ARG A 299 11.38 14.34 6.22
CA ARG A 299 10.48 13.17 6.18
C ARG A 299 9.69 13.06 7.46
N LEU A 300 10.31 13.38 8.60
CA LEU A 300 9.62 13.40 9.89
C LEU A 300 8.60 14.54 9.94
N ALA A 301 8.90 15.71 9.37
CA ALA A 301 7.93 16.81 9.28
C ALA A 301 6.72 16.44 8.41
N GLU A 302 6.93 15.83 7.24
CA GLU A 302 5.85 15.29 6.40
C GLU A 302 5.02 14.24 7.16
N PHE A 303 5.70 13.33 7.87
CA PHE A 303 5.06 12.33 8.71
C PHE A 303 4.20 12.97 9.81
N VAL A 304 4.76 13.91 10.57
CA VAL A 304 4.07 14.66 11.64
C VAL A 304 2.85 15.40 11.10
N ILE A 305 2.97 16.09 9.97
CA ILE A 305 1.84 16.77 9.32
C ILE A 305 0.75 15.78 8.91
N GLY A 306 1.12 14.62 8.37
CA GLY A 306 0.20 13.56 7.99
C GLY A 306 -0.58 13.00 9.19
N ILE A 307 0.11 12.59 10.25
CA ILE A 307 -0.52 12.01 11.45
C ILE A 307 -1.38 13.03 12.20
N THR A 308 -0.96 14.29 12.28
CA THR A 308 -1.72 15.33 13.00
C THR A 308 -2.99 15.71 12.26
N ARG A 309 -2.95 15.70 10.92
CA ARG A 309 -4.14 15.86 10.08
C ARG A 309 -5.06 14.66 10.21
N GLY A 310 -4.51 13.44 10.13
CA GLY A 310 -5.28 12.19 10.30
C GLY A 310 -5.91 12.05 11.69
N ALA A 311 -5.26 12.59 12.72
CA ALA A 311 -5.80 12.71 14.07
C ALA A 311 -6.85 13.83 14.20
N GLY A 312 -7.06 14.65 13.17
CA GLY A 312 -8.01 15.76 13.19
C GLY A 312 -7.58 16.92 14.10
N LEU A 313 -6.30 17.05 14.44
CA LEU A 313 -5.78 18.07 15.37
C LEU A 313 -5.63 19.46 14.71
N PHE A 314 -5.59 19.50 13.39
CA PHE A 314 -5.65 20.75 12.62
C PHE A 314 -6.43 20.55 11.32
N THR A 315 -6.94 21.65 10.77
CA THR A 315 -7.73 21.67 9.55
C THR A 315 -7.41 22.90 8.70
N THR A 316 -8.00 22.96 7.50
CA THR A 316 -7.95 24.14 6.65
C THR A 316 -9.32 24.81 6.64
N ARG A 317 -9.40 26.07 7.09
CA ARG A 317 -10.62 26.88 7.07
C ARG A 317 -10.34 28.24 6.45
N GLY A 318 -11.14 28.62 5.45
CA GLY A 318 -10.96 29.91 4.74
C GLY A 318 -9.59 30.06 4.07
N GLY A 319 -8.96 28.97 3.66
CA GLY A 319 -7.60 28.97 3.09
C GLY A 319 -6.49 29.17 4.11
N LEU A 320 -6.76 29.02 5.41
CA LEU A 320 -5.78 29.08 6.50
C LEU A 320 -5.65 27.72 7.19
N LEU A 321 -4.43 27.34 7.56
CA LEU A 321 -4.19 26.20 8.45
C LEU A 321 -4.46 26.65 9.88
N MET A 322 -5.32 25.91 10.58
CA MET A 322 -5.75 26.24 11.94
C MET A 322 -5.84 24.98 12.79
N PRO A 323 -5.44 25.01 14.07
CA PRO A 323 -5.75 23.91 14.99
C PRO A 323 -7.27 23.73 15.14
N THR A 324 -7.69 22.51 15.46
CA THR A 324 -9.07 22.22 15.86
C THR A 324 -9.18 22.28 17.39
N THR A 325 -10.39 22.16 17.93
CA THR A 325 -10.60 21.96 19.39
C THR A 325 -9.92 20.69 19.91
N GLY A 326 -9.61 19.73 19.03
CA GLY A 326 -8.87 18.53 19.41
C GLY A 326 -7.44 18.79 19.86
N LEU A 327 -6.85 19.96 19.54
CA LEU A 327 -5.55 20.35 20.11
C LEU A 327 -5.65 20.53 21.63
N ASP A 328 -6.68 21.21 22.13
CA ASP A 328 -6.85 21.45 23.56
C ASP A 328 -7.04 20.12 24.31
N ASP A 329 -7.92 19.25 23.80
CA ASP A 329 -8.13 17.90 24.33
C ASP A 329 -6.80 17.10 24.32
N PHE A 330 -6.02 17.19 23.25
CA PHE A 330 -4.72 16.52 23.13
C PHE A 330 -3.70 17.04 24.15
N LEU A 331 -3.69 18.34 24.44
CA LEU A 331 -2.81 18.95 25.43
C LEU A 331 -3.24 18.61 26.87
N ASP A 332 -4.50 18.28 27.13
CA ASP A 332 -4.96 17.83 28.45
C ASP A 332 -4.61 16.35 28.73
N LEU A 333 -4.33 15.56 27.69
CA LEU A 333 -3.89 14.17 27.84
C LEU A 333 -2.49 14.07 28.47
N ASP A 334 -2.28 13.01 29.25
CA ASP A 334 -0.95 12.61 29.69
C ASP A 334 -0.07 12.10 28.53
N ALA A 335 1.23 11.93 28.78
CA ALA A 335 2.19 11.54 27.74
C ALA A 335 1.83 10.19 27.07
N PHE A 336 1.30 9.23 27.84
CA PHE A 336 0.93 7.93 27.32
C PHE A 336 -0.30 8.02 26.42
N ALA A 337 -1.34 8.72 26.87
CA ALA A 337 -2.56 8.91 26.10
C ALA A 337 -2.33 9.72 24.83
N ARG A 338 -1.46 10.75 24.85
CA ARG A 338 -1.03 11.46 23.62
C ARG A 338 -0.38 10.53 22.62
N TRP A 339 0.53 9.66 23.08
CA TRP A 339 1.15 8.66 22.23
C TRP A 339 0.12 7.70 21.63
N LEU A 340 -0.84 7.20 22.43
CA LEU A 340 -1.89 6.32 21.93
C LEU A 340 -2.73 6.98 20.84
N LEU A 341 -3.12 8.25 21.03
CA LEU A 341 -3.87 9.01 20.03
C LEU A 341 -3.09 9.14 18.71
N VAL A 342 -1.81 9.51 18.78
CA VAL A 342 -0.95 9.62 17.60
C VAL A 342 -0.75 8.26 16.92
N ARG A 343 -0.49 7.20 17.69
CA ARG A 343 -0.34 5.83 17.19
C ARG A 343 -1.61 5.37 16.48
N ASP A 344 -2.77 5.62 17.07
CA ASP A 344 -4.05 5.15 16.52
C ASP A 344 -4.43 5.94 15.27
N ALA A 345 -4.13 7.25 15.24
CA ALA A 345 -4.21 8.04 14.02
C ALA A 345 -3.27 7.52 12.93
N TRP A 346 -2.03 7.17 13.25
CA TRP A 346 -1.11 6.58 12.27
C TRP A 346 -1.64 5.26 11.72
N ARG A 347 -2.17 4.37 12.58
CA ARG A 347 -2.74 3.08 12.18
C ARG A 347 -4.02 3.20 11.35
N SER A 348 -4.72 4.32 11.43
CA SER A 348 -5.94 4.57 10.64
C SER A 348 -5.66 5.22 9.29
N LEU A 349 -4.44 5.72 9.05
CA LEU A 349 -4.06 6.27 7.76
C LEU A 349 -4.13 5.18 6.68
N THR A 350 -4.86 5.48 5.62
CA THR A 350 -5.02 4.63 4.42
C THR A 350 -3.95 4.89 3.36
N TRP A 351 -2.98 5.75 3.68
CA TRP A 351 -1.92 6.22 2.80
C TRP A 351 -0.63 6.40 3.60
N TRP A 352 0.51 6.34 2.92
CA TRP A 352 1.80 6.48 3.56
C TRP A 352 2.17 7.96 3.72
N PRO A 353 2.51 8.46 4.94
CA PRO A 353 2.81 9.88 5.14
C PRO A 353 3.98 10.45 4.34
N ALA A 354 4.88 9.63 3.81
CA ALA A 354 5.95 10.09 2.91
C ALA A 354 5.53 10.16 1.42
N ASP A 355 4.29 9.77 1.11
CA ASP A 355 3.66 9.92 -0.20
C ASP A 355 2.76 11.16 -0.26
N LEU A 356 3.03 12.17 0.59
CA LEU A 356 2.41 13.46 0.42
C LEU A 356 2.75 13.97 -0.98
N ASP A 357 1.75 14.40 -1.74
CA ASP A 357 2.04 15.01 -3.02
C ASP A 357 2.83 16.32 -2.84
N ALA A 358 3.30 16.91 -3.94
CA ALA A 358 4.09 18.15 -3.90
C ALA A 358 3.37 19.35 -3.22
N ALA A 359 2.07 19.20 -2.93
CA ALA A 359 1.23 20.15 -2.21
C ALA A 359 0.97 19.75 -0.73
N GLY A 360 1.68 18.75 -0.21
CA GLY A 360 1.54 18.29 1.16
C GLY A 360 0.17 17.67 1.44
N ARG A 361 -0.48 17.08 0.43
CA ARG A 361 -1.76 16.35 0.59
C ARG A 361 -1.52 14.86 0.66
N ALA A 362 -2.34 14.18 1.47
CA ALA A 362 -2.58 12.77 1.27
C ALA A 362 -2.95 12.52 -0.21
N PRO A 363 -2.55 11.39 -0.83
CA PRO A 363 -3.14 10.95 -2.08
C PRO A 363 -4.65 11.07 -1.94
N ALA A 364 -5.28 11.85 -2.82
CA ALA A 364 -6.61 12.39 -2.59
C ALA A 364 -7.55 11.33 -2.00
N GLU A 365 -8.05 11.57 -0.78
CA GLU A 365 -9.41 11.17 -0.44
C GLU A 365 -10.33 11.99 -1.33
N GLU A 366 -10.36 11.65 -2.63
CA GLU A 366 -11.50 11.98 -3.45
C GLU A 366 -12.68 11.33 -2.73
N MET A 367 -13.50 12.17 -2.14
CA MET A 367 -14.87 11.88 -1.75
C MET A 367 -15.70 11.63 -3.02
N THR A 368 -15.25 10.69 -3.85
CA THR A 368 -15.82 10.02 -5.01
C THR A 368 -14.95 8.80 -5.32
N GLY A 369 -15.17 7.70 -4.59
CA GLY A 369 -14.80 6.36 -5.03
C GLY A 369 -13.44 5.82 -4.58
N SER A 370 -13.47 5.04 -3.50
CA SER A 370 -12.46 4.07 -3.01
C SER A 370 -11.74 3.25 -4.12
N SER A 371 -12.30 3.17 -5.31
CA SER A 371 -11.65 2.66 -6.53
C SER A 371 -10.32 3.30 -6.93
N ALA A 372 -9.99 4.55 -6.57
CA ALA A 372 -8.70 5.17 -6.97
C ALA A 372 -7.51 4.65 -6.13
N SER A 373 -7.66 4.56 -4.81
CA SER A 373 -6.62 4.06 -3.90
C SER A 373 -6.35 2.57 -4.07
N SER A 374 -7.39 1.74 -4.24
CA SER A 374 -7.19 0.31 -4.54
C SER A 374 -6.52 0.11 -5.91
N ARG A 375 -6.82 0.97 -6.91
CA ARG A 375 -6.15 0.94 -8.21
C ARG A 375 -4.69 1.36 -8.10
N ALA A 376 -4.38 2.44 -7.39
CA ALA A 376 -3.00 2.90 -7.20
C ALA A 376 -2.18 1.88 -6.39
N ALA A 377 -2.74 1.31 -5.32
CA ALA A 377 -2.10 0.25 -4.53
C ALA A 377 -1.91 -1.04 -5.36
N SER A 378 -2.91 -1.44 -6.15
CA SER A 378 -2.81 -2.58 -7.07
C SER A 378 -1.79 -2.33 -8.18
N GLN A 379 -1.71 -1.12 -8.73
CA GLN A 379 -0.73 -0.74 -9.76
C GLN A 379 0.70 -0.73 -9.20
N ARG A 380 0.89 -0.25 -7.96
CA ARG A 380 2.17 -0.30 -7.26
C ARG A 380 2.59 -1.72 -6.91
N ALA A 381 1.67 -2.53 -6.37
CA ALA A 381 1.93 -3.95 -6.09
C ALA A 381 2.18 -4.76 -7.38
N ALA A 382 1.56 -4.38 -8.50
CA ALA A 382 1.75 -5.01 -9.81
C ALA A 382 2.94 -4.46 -10.62
N GLY A 383 3.66 -3.44 -10.12
CA GLY A 383 4.74 -2.78 -10.85
C GLY A 383 4.29 -2.19 -12.20
N GLN A 384 3.04 -1.73 -12.28
CA GLN A 384 2.48 -1.09 -13.47
C GLN A 384 2.77 0.41 -13.44
N PRO A 385 3.27 1.01 -14.53
CA PRO A 385 3.42 2.46 -14.61
C PRO A 385 2.05 3.14 -14.60
N GLU A 386 1.94 4.22 -13.82
CA GLU A 386 0.79 5.16 -13.87
C GLU A 386 0.56 5.62 -15.32
N PRO A 387 -0.68 5.66 -15.83
CA PRO A 387 -0.97 6.22 -17.14
C PRO A 387 -0.93 7.76 -17.04
N GLY A 388 0.28 8.33 -17.05
CA GLY A 388 0.49 9.77 -17.22
C GLY A 388 0.67 10.13 -18.71
N PRO A 389 0.29 11.35 -19.13
CA PRO A 389 0.53 11.81 -20.49
C PRO A 389 2.04 11.92 -20.72
N MET A 390 2.52 11.30 -21.81
CA MET A 390 3.90 11.42 -22.29
C MET A 390 4.29 12.90 -22.45
N ALA A 391 5.11 13.41 -21.54
CA ALA A 391 5.92 14.60 -21.77
C ALA A 391 7.39 14.19 -21.67
N THR A 392 8.03 14.11 -22.83
CA THR A 392 9.46 13.90 -23.00
C THR A 392 10.24 15.10 -22.44
N HIS A 393 11.02 14.89 -21.38
CA HIS A 393 12.12 15.78 -21.02
C HIS A 393 13.43 15.00 -20.91
N PRO A 394 14.54 15.54 -21.46
CA PRO A 394 15.84 14.86 -21.50
C PRO A 394 16.55 14.91 -20.13
N PRO A 395 17.53 14.03 -19.87
CA PRO A 395 18.18 13.92 -18.57
C PRO A 395 19.10 15.12 -18.30
N ILE A 396 18.88 15.80 -17.17
CA ILE A 396 19.80 16.84 -16.67
C ILE A 396 21.07 16.17 -16.15
N ARG A 397 22.19 16.58 -16.74
CA ARG A 397 23.56 16.17 -16.43
C ARG A 397 23.95 16.47 -14.97
N ALA A 398 24.71 15.53 -14.41
CA ALA A 398 25.55 15.74 -13.25
C ALA A 398 26.52 16.92 -13.44
N CYS A 399 26.76 17.69 -12.37
CA CYS A 399 27.89 18.62 -12.30
C CYS A 399 28.58 18.51 -10.91
N PRO A 400 29.93 18.61 -10.84
CA PRO A 400 30.78 18.08 -9.77
C PRO A 400 31.11 19.13 -8.69
N PRO A 401 31.85 18.77 -7.61
CA PRO A 401 32.05 19.67 -6.47
C PRO A 401 33.19 20.66 -6.75
N ARG A 402 33.02 21.92 -6.35
CA ARG A 402 34.14 22.86 -6.21
C ARG A 402 34.15 23.55 -4.85
N ARG A 403 35.26 23.28 -4.16
CA ARG A 403 35.87 24.00 -3.05
C ARG A 403 36.02 25.48 -3.36
N HIS A 404 35.91 26.35 -2.35
CA HIS A 404 36.86 27.44 -2.12
C HIS A 404 36.99 27.71 -0.61
N CYS A 405 38.22 27.53 -0.12
CA CYS A 405 38.73 27.96 1.18
C CYS A 405 39.30 29.37 1.06
N VAL A 406 39.08 30.24 2.05
CA VAL A 406 40.04 31.27 2.55
C VAL A 406 39.54 31.67 3.97
N ARG A 407 40.30 31.89 5.06
CA ARG A 407 41.65 31.54 5.55
C ARG A 407 41.80 32.16 6.97
N GLN A 408 42.15 31.34 7.98
CA GLN A 408 43.04 31.55 9.18
C GLN A 408 42.76 32.72 10.17
N ARG A 409 42.99 32.65 11.50
CA ARG A 409 43.97 31.99 12.42
C ARG A 409 43.29 31.78 13.80
N GLY A 410 43.70 30.92 14.75
CA GLY A 410 44.96 30.21 14.95
C GLY A 410 44.90 29.07 16.00
N THR A 411 46.03 28.36 16.08
CA THR A 411 46.61 27.38 17.04
C THR A 411 45.92 27.16 18.41
N SER A 412 45.86 25.99 19.06
CA SER A 412 46.67 24.74 19.05
C SER A 412 45.96 23.56 19.77
N SER A 413 46.43 22.33 19.48
CA SER A 413 46.47 21.08 20.32
C SER A 413 45.18 20.30 20.71
N SER A 414 45.09 19.04 20.24
CA SER A 414 44.18 17.93 20.63
C SER A 414 44.61 17.23 21.95
N PRO A 415 43.80 16.36 22.65
CA PRO A 415 43.09 15.14 22.16
C PRO A 415 41.66 14.88 22.75
N PRO A 416 40.93 13.77 22.42
CA PRO A 416 39.45 13.62 22.42
C PRO A 416 38.89 13.36 23.85
N PRO A 417 37.56 13.35 24.17
CA PRO A 417 36.44 12.64 23.50
C PRO A 417 35.04 13.29 23.64
N ALA A 418 33.97 12.61 23.19
CA ALA A 418 32.66 12.48 23.86
C ALA A 418 31.47 12.43 22.88
N VAL A 419 30.73 11.32 22.94
CA VAL A 419 29.33 11.21 22.55
C VAL A 419 28.54 12.22 23.40
N LEU A 420 27.97 13.25 22.76
CA LEU A 420 27.14 14.23 23.45
C LEU A 420 25.71 13.68 23.60
N PRO A 421 25.13 13.69 24.81
CA PRO A 421 23.68 13.60 24.96
C PRO A 421 23.05 14.91 24.47
N LEU A 422 21.97 14.81 23.70
CA LEU A 422 21.15 15.94 23.27
C LEU A 422 20.68 16.73 24.51
N SER A 423 21.20 17.95 24.67
CA SER A 423 20.85 18.84 25.77
C SER A 423 19.60 19.67 25.40
N PRO A 424 18.66 19.89 26.34
CA PRO A 424 17.41 20.63 26.10
C PRO A 424 17.58 22.16 26.00
N THR A 425 18.78 22.64 25.66
CA THR A 425 19.16 24.06 25.75
C THR A 425 18.73 24.93 24.57
N ARG A 426 18.06 24.40 23.54
CA ARG A 426 17.64 25.17 22.35
C ARG A 426 16.17 25.61 22.29
N TRP A 427 15.39 25.37 23.35
CA TRP A 427 13.97 25.71 23.37
C TRP A 427 13.73 27.19 23.78
N PRO A 428 12.69 27.86 23.27
CA PRO A 428 12.20 29.14 23.81
C PRO A 428 11.86 29.03 25.31
N ARG A 429 11.91 30.16 26.05
CA ARG A 429 11.74 30.18 27.52
C ARG A 429 10.41 29.58 28.00
N ASP A 430 9.36 29.65 27.19
CA ASP A 430 8.02 29.22 27.58
C ASP A 430 7.83 27.68 27.51
N CYS A 431 8.49 27.00 26.57
CA CYS A 431 8.43 25.54 26.45
C CYS A 431 9.18 24.83 27.60
N ARG A 432 10.22 25.46 28.16
CA ARG A 432 10.99 24.90 29.30
C ARG A 432 10.12 24.69 30.54
N GLY A 433 9.12 25.56 30.76
CA GLY A 433 8.24 25.49 31.93
C GLY A 433 7.25 24.32 31.86
N ALA A 434 6.71 24.01 30.68
CA ALA A 434 5.82 22.88 30.47
C ALA A 434 6.57 21.54 30.53
N ILE A 435 7.76 21.47 29.93
CA ILE A 435 8.60 20.26 29.95
C ILE A 435 9.09 19.96 31.36
N ARG A 436 9.52 20.96 32.13
CA ARG A 436 9.98 20.77 33.51
C ARG A 436 8.86 20.26 34.44
N ARG A 437 7.62 20.73 34.25
CA ARG A 437 6.45 20.22 35.02
C ARG A 437 6.12 18.76 34.68
N GLY A 438 6.35 18.32 33.45
CA GLY A 438 6.24 16.91 33.05
C GLY A 438 7.37 16.02 33.59
N TRP A 439 8.54 16.59 33.90
CA TRP A 439 9.65 15.86 34.51
C TRP A 439 9.49 15.67 36.03
N GLU A 440 8.90 16.65 36.73
CA GLU A 440 8.67 16.60 38.18
C GLU A 440 7.47 15.69 38.55
N SER A 441 6.56 15.36 37.62
CA SER A 441 5.43 14.45 37.84
C SER A 441 5.77 12.96 37.70
N ILE A 442 6.96 12.63 37.17
CA ILE A 442 7.47 11.26 37.10
C ILE A 442 8.27 11.00 38.37
N GLY A 443 7.57 10.67 39.46
CA GLY A 443 8.20 10.05 40.63
C GLY A 443 8.86 8.71 40.26
N PRO A 444 9.81 8.18 41.05
CA PRO A 444 10.47 6.93 40.75
C PRO A 444 9.45 5.78 40.70
N ALA A 445 9.12 5.30 39.50
CA ALA A 445 8.25 4.16 39.33
C ALA A 445 8.94 2.90 39.87
N SER A 446 8.37 2.32 40.92
CA SER A 446 8.81 1.06 41.52
C SER A 446 8.62 -0.10 40.52
N PRO A 447 9.56 -1.04 40.36
CA PRO A 447 9.52 -2.06 39.29
C PRO A 447 8.47 -3.18 39.46
N ALA A 448 7.53 -3.07 40.42
CA ALA A 448 6.76 -4.21 40.90
C ALA A 448 5.51 -4.62 40.10
N ASN A 449 5.14 -3.93 39.01
CA ASN A 449 3.89 -4.24 38.28
C ASN A 449 4.06 -4.84 36.87
N TRP A 450 5.26 -5.27 36.50
CA TRP A 450 5.53 -5.85 35.18
C TRP A 450 5.45 -7.38 35.12
N SER A 451 4.92 -8.03 36.15
CA SER A 451 4.74 -9.50 36.19
C SER A 451 3.28 -9.91 36.28
N ALA A 452 2.56 -9.81 35.16
CA ALA A 452 1.36 -10.61 34.91
C ALA A 452 1.25 -10.85 33.39
N ARG A 453 2.03 -11.81 32.89
CA ARG A 453 1.80 -12.43 31.58
C ARG A 453 0.66 -13.44 31.73
N PRO A 454 -0.39 -13.41 30.90
CA PRO A 454 -1.09 -14.64 30.53
C PRO A 454 -0.31 -15.28 29.38
N ASN A 455 0.27 -16.43 29.67
CA ASN A 455 0.82 -17.35 28.67
C ASN A 455 -0.28 -17.82 27.71
N GLY A 456 0.08 -18.02 26.44
CA GLY A 456 -0.49 -19.08 25.62
C GLY A 456 -1.11 -18.62 24.32
N TRP A 457 -0.30 -18.56 23.26
CA TRP A 457 -0.71 -18.88 21.88
C TRP A 457 0.41 -19.73 21.26
N ALA A 458 0.13 -21.03 21.22
CA ALA A 458 0.65 -21.97 20.22
C ALA A 458 -0.37 -22.05 19.09
#